data_AF-A0A0A2MP76-F1
#
_entry.id   AF-A0A0A2MP76-F1
#
_cell.length_a   1.000
_cell.length_b   1.000
_cell.length_c   1.000
_cell.angle_alpha   90.00
_cell.angle_beta   90.00
_cell.angle_gamma   90.00
#
_symmetry.space_group_name_H-M   'P 1'
#
loop_
_entity.id
_entity.type
_entity.pdbx_description
1 polymer ?
#
loop_
_entity_poly.entity_id
_entity_poly.type
_entity_poly.pdbx_seq_one_letter_code
_entity_poly.pdbx_strand_id
1 'polypeptide(L)'
;MKKLLLLLFLITIGYTATAQVTLIPDAIFEEGLINLNIDTDGIVNGQVLTSDVVAVTNLDLNWAGISTYMIQSLTGIEDFASLEMLAINYSELSSLNVSQNSQLKVLECYGNMLTSINLSQNPLLEELYIGNGTDLGFINEIAEIDLSNNPSIRIIVATNIGELSKVNLKNGNNNANITLYLGFDFDSPPISNEILNTVCVQVDDEELAQNNQFPYSEWEIYDFLTQINFSENCVLGTSKFNKGNTITVYPNPASDVLHINNKTGVAIEKAVLFDISGRVVRQYEGVSAERLSVNGLEKGMYLLTMFQGKTTQTQKVIIE
;
A
#
# COMPACT_ATOMS: atom_id res chain seq x y z
N MET A 1 -14.32 -72.52 -43.37
CA MET A 1 -15.35 -71.86 -42.53
C MET A 1 -14.69 -71.56 -41.20
N LYS A 2 -13.90 -70.48 -41.03
CA LYS A 2 -14.31 -69.08 -40.79
C LYS A 2 -15.54 -68.98 -39.88
N LYS A 3 -15.33 -68.34 -38.73
CA LYS A 3 -16.30 -67.77 -37.75
C LYS A 3 -16.72 -68.69 -36.60
N LEU A 4 -16.00 -68.60 -35.48
CA LEU A 4 -16.62 -68.52 -34.16
C LEU A 4 -15.66 -67.75 -33.23
N LEU A 5 -15.54 -66.45 -33.49
CA LEU A 5 -15.82 -65.39 -32.52
C LEU A 5 -15.12 -65.57 -31.17
N LEU A 6 -13.87 -65.08 -31.16
CA LEU A 6 -13.22 -64.37 -30.08
C LEU A 6 -14.22 -63.36 -29.47
N LEU A 7 -14.86 -63.70 -28.34
CA LEU A 7 -15.67 -62.73 -27.58
C LEU A 7 -14.68 -61.86 -26.79
N LEU A 8 -14.29 -60.76 -27.42
CA LEU A 8 -13.46 -59.72 -26.84
C LEU A 8 -14.18 -59.08 -25.65
N PHE A 9 -13.42 -58.94 -24.56
CA PHE A 9 -13.65 -58.01 -23.46
C PHE A 9 -14.01 -56.61 -24.01
N LEU A 10 -15.21 -56.09 -23.71
CA LEU A 10 -15.57 -54.68 -23.83
C LEU A 10 -16.86 -54.43 -23.04
N ILE A 11 -16.78 -54.58 -21.71
CA ILE A 11 -17.66 -53.81 -20.84
C ILE A 11 -17.08 -52.39 -20.89
N THR A 12 -17.62 -51.59 -21.79
CA THR A 12 -17.43 -50.15 -21.79
C THR A 12 -17.93 -49.64 -20.45
N ILE A 13 -17.02 -49.32 -19.54
CA ILE A 13 -17.32 -48.40 -18.44
C ILE A 13 -17.78 -47.13 -19.14
N GLY A 14 -19.09 -46.88 -19.10
CA GLY A 14 -19.64 -45.59 -19.50
C GLY A 14 -19.04 -44.56 -18.56
N TYR A 15 -17.94 -43.94 -18.96
CA TYR A 15 -17.51 -42.70 -18.36
C TYR A 15 -18.56 -41.67 -18.74
N THR A 16 -19.52 -41.44 -17.85
CA THR A 16 -20.28 -40.20 -17.88
C THR A 16 -19.28 -39.10 -17.51
N ALA A 17 -18.66 -38.51 -18.53
CA ALA A 17 -17.95 -37.26 -18.37
C ALA A 17 -19.00 -36.20 -18.06
N THR A 18 -19.28 -35.99 -16.77
CA THR A 18 -20.01 -34.81 -16.34
C THR A 18 -19.11 -33.63 -16.61
N ALA A 19 -19.61 -32.63 -17.33
CA ALA A 19 -18.87 -31.38 -17.46
C ALA A 19 -18.63 -30.81 -16.06
N GLN A 20 -17.39 -30.44 -15.77
CA GLN A 20 -17.07 -29.77 -14.52
C GLN A 20 -17.63 -28.35 -14.57
N VAL A 21 -18.23 -27.93 -13.47
CA VAL A 21 -18.82 -26.60 -13.31
C VAL A 21 -18.10 -25.85 -12.20
N THR A 22 -18.00 -24.55 -12.37
CA THR A 22 -17.53 -23.57 -11.40
C THR A 22 -18.77 -22.91 -10.80
N LEU A 23 -18.86 -22.88 -9.48
CA LEU A 23 -20.01 -22.26 -8.80
C LEU A 23 -19.85 -20.74 -8.81
N ILE A 24 -20.89 -20.03 -9.24
CA ILE A 24 -20.96 -18.56 -9.27
C ILE A 24 -22.27 -18.14 -8.58
N PRO A 25 -22.37 -18.22 -7.24
CA PRO A 25 -23.64 -18.01 -6.53
C PRO A 25 -24.18 -16.57 -6.59
N ASP A 26 -23.31 -15.59 -6.90
CA ASP A 26 -23.70 -14.20 -7.09
C ASP A 26 -24.26 -14.04 -8.51
N ALA A 27 -25.58 -13.86 -8.60
CA ALA A 27 -26.29 -13.75 -9.87
C ALA A 27 -25.83 -12.56 -10.72
N ILE A 28 -25.31 -11.48 -10.11
CA ILE A 28 -24.81 -10.29 -10.81
C ILE A 28 -23.43 -10.57 -11.39
N PHE A 29 -22.59 -11.31 -10.66
CA PHE A 29 -21.32 -11.79 -11.20
C PHE A 29 -21.55 -12.73 -12.40
N GLU A 30 -22.47 -13.70 -12.27
CA GLU A 30 -22.83 -14.61 -13.37
C GLU A 30 -23.41 -13.86 -14.59
N GLU A 31 -24.31 -12.90 -14.37
CA GLU A 31 -24.83 -12.04 -15.43
C GLU A 31 -23.71 -11.25 -16.12
N GLY A 32 -22.71 -10.78 -15.36
CA GLY A 32 -21.50 -10.19 -15.90
C GLY A 32 -20.74 -11.13 -16.84
N LEU A 33 -20.58 -12.40 -16.45
CA LEU A 33 -19.94 -13.42 -17.31
C LEU A 33 -20.75 -13.68 -18.59
N ILE A 34 -22.08 -13.69 -18.52
CA ILE A 34 -22.95 -13.82 -19.70
C ILE A 34 -22.77 -12.62 -20.63
N ASN A 35 -22.76 -11.40 -20.10
CA ASN A 35 -22.61 -10.16 -20.88
C ASN A 35 -21.23 -10.04 -21.56
N LEU A 36 -20.22 -10.68 -20.98
CA LEU A 36 -18.88 -10.83 -21.57
C LEU A 36 -18.76 -12.01 -22.53
N ASN A 37 -19.85 -12.75 -22.76
CA ASN A 37 -19.91 -13.98 -23.56
C ASN A 37 -18.96 -15.08 -23.04
N ILE A 38 -18.67 -15.10 -21.73
CA ILE A 38 -17.88 -16.13 -21.07
C ILE A 38 -18.79 -17.30 -20.72
N ASP A 39 -19.91 -17.04 -20.05
CA ASP A 39 -20.87 -18.08 -19.72
C ASP A 39 -21.70 -18.47 -20.96
N THR A 40 -21.37 -19.62 -21.53
CA THR A 40 -21.84 -20.01 -22.87
C THR A 40 -23.28 -20.50 -22.91
N ASP A 41 -23.86 -20.90 -21.77
CA ASP A 41 -25.26 -21.32 -21.72
C ASP A 41 -26.22 -20.11 -21.66
N GLY A 42 -25.71 -18.96 -21.23
CA GLY A 42 -26.43 -17.68 -21.20
C GLY A 42 -27.57 -17.63 -20.20
N ILE A 43 -27.55 -18.48 -19.16
CA ILE A 43 -28.61 -18.59 -18.16
C ILE A 43 -28.02 -18.39 -16.77
N VAL A 44 -28.47 -17.34 -16.07
CA VAL A 44 -28.16 -17.14 -14.65
C VAL A 44 -28.73 -18.30 -13.82
N ASN A 45 -27.88 -19.24 -13.42
CA ASN A 45 -28.23 -20.48 -12.75
C ASN A 45 -27.30 -20.85 -11.57
N GLY A 46 -26.38 -19.96 -11.21
CA GLY A 46 -25.44 -20.08 -10.09
C GLY A 46 -24.16 -20.82 -10.42
N GLN A 47 -23.86 -21.06 -11.70
CA GLN A 47 -22.69 -21.82 -12.14
C GLN A 47 -22.35 -21.54 -13.60
N VAL A 48 -21.09 -21.76 -13.95
CA VAL A 48 -20.59 -21.71 -15.32
C VAL A 48 -19.80 -22.98 -15.62
N LEU A 49 -19.69 -23.40 -16.87
CA LEU A 49 -18.78 -24.50 -17.23
C LEU A 49 -17.34 -24.09 -16.89
N THR A 50 -16.60 -24.93 -16.16
CA THR A 50 -15.20 -24.63 -15.83
C THR A 50 -14.33 -24.45 -17.08
N SER A 51 -14.69 -25.13 -18.18
CA SER A 51 -14.03 -24.94 -19.48
C SER A 51 -14.13 -23.53 -20.05
N ASP A 52 -15.17 -22.79 -19.65
CA ASP A 52 -15.44 -21.46 -20.18
C ASP A 52 -14.57 -20.40 -19.48
N VAL A 53 -14.24 -20.63 -18.20
CA VAL A 53 -13.48 -19.68 -17.37
C VAL A 53 -11.98 -19.98 -17.27
N VAL A 54 -11.57 -21.26 -17.39
CA VAL A 54 -10.19 -21.70 -17.10
C VAL A 54 -9.14 -21.01 -17.99
N ALA A 55 -9.50 -20.63 -19.22
CA ALA A 55 -8.63 -19.99 -20.19
C ALA A 55 -8.79 -18.46 -20.24
N VAL A 56 -9.70 -17.88 -19.45
CA VAL A 56 -9.90 -16.42 -19.41
C VAL A 56 -8.68 -15.76 -18.78
N THR A 57 -8.09 -14.81 -19.50
CA THR A 57 -6.90 -14.06 -19.05
C THR A 57 -7.20 -12.63 -18.62
N ASN A 58 -8.32 -12.08 -19.08
CA ASN A 58 -8.76 -10.72 -18.78
C ASN A 58 -10.25 -10.77 -18.43
N LEU A 59 -10.58 -10.29 -17.23
CA LEU A 59 -11.94 -10.21 -16.74
C LEU A 59 -12.21 -8.78 -16.25
N ASP A 60 -12.92 -8.01 -17.06
CA ASP A 60 -13.37 -6.65 -16.74
C ASP A 60 -14.87 -6.65 -16.43
N LEU A 61 -15.20 -6.44 -15.15
CA LEU A 61 -16.55 -6.42 -14.61
C LEU A 61 -17.02 -4.99 -14.25
N ASN A 62 -16.22 -3.96 -14.55
CA ASN A 62 -16.50 -2.56 -14.18
C ASN A 62 -17.81 -2.01 -14.77
N TRP A 63 -18.20 -2.53 -15.93
CA TRP A 63 -19.40 -2.15 -16.66
C TRP A 63 -20.19 -3.39 -17.03
N ALA A 64 -20.52 -4.24 -16.06
CA ALA A 64 -21.39 -5.39 -16.31
C ALA A 64 -22.79 -5.02 -16.87
N GLY A 65 -23.12 -3.72 -17.03
CA GLY A 65 -24.29 -3.25 -17.78
C GLY A 65 -25.58 -3.20 -16.96
N ILE A 66 -25.48 -3.41 -15.64
CA ILE A 66 -26.62 -3.58 -14.74
C ILE A 66 -26.69 -2.40 -13.78
N SER A 67 -27.57 -1.44 -14.08
CA SER A 67 -27.78 -0.23 -13.28
C SER A 67 -28.59 -0.45 -12.00
N THR A 68 -28.80 -1.71 -11.59
CA THR A 68 -29.71 -2.00 -10.46
C THR A 68 -29.11 -2.84 -9.34
N TYR A 69 -27.99 -3.56 -9.53
CA TYR A 69 -27.36 -4.35 -8.46
C TYR A 69 -25.85 -4.49 -8.70
N MET A 70 -25.07 -4.31 -7.63
CA MET A 70 -23.60 -4.45 -7.63
C MET A 70 -23.19 -5.86 -7.23
N ILE A 71 -22.00 -6.30 -7.68
CA ILE A 71 -21.44 -7.60 -7.31
C ILE A 71 -21.08 -7.57 -5.82
N GLN A 72 -21.54 -8.57 -5.06
CA GLN A 72 -21.27 -8.70 -3.62
C GLN A 72 -20.32 -9.84 -3.31
N SER A 73 -20.17 -10.81 -4.22
CA SER A 73 -19.22 -11.92 -4.09
C SER A 73 -18.63 -12.33 -5.43
N LEU A 74 -17.32 -12.55 -5.44
CA LEU A 74 -16.59 -13.21 -6.53
C LEU A 74 -16.33 -14.69 -6.26
N THR A 75 -17.19 -15.36 -5.50
CA THR A 75 -17.08 -16.82 -5.31
C THR A 75 -17.07 -17.51 -6.68
N GLY A 76 -16.10 -18.39 -6.92
CA GLY A 76 -15.84 -19.06 -8.19
C GLY A 76 -14.70 -18.44 -9.01
N ILE A 77 -14.22 -17.24 -8.66
CA ILE A 77 -13.05 -16.61 -9.30
C ILE A 77 -11.79 -17.47 -9.17
N GLU A 78 -11.72 -18.35 -8.17
CA GLU A 78 -10.64 -19.30 -7.96
C GLU A 78 -10.39 -20.26 -9.13
N ASP A 79 -11.42 -20.53 -9.96
CA ASP A 79 -11.33 -21.44 -11.10
C ASP A 79 -10.84 -20.76 -12.39
N PHE A 80 -10.67 -19.42 -12.37
CA PHE A 80 -10.09 -18.65 -13.48
C PHE A 80 -8.56 -18.78 -13.48
N ALA A 81 -8.08 -19.99 -13.76
CA ALA A 81 -6.68 -20.39 -13.58
C ALA A 81 -5.66 -19.60 -14.42
N SER A 82 -6.10 -19.02 -15.54
CA SER A 82 -5.24 -18.24 -16.45
C SER A 82 -5.36 -16.72 -16.26
N LEU A 83 -6.08 -16.26 -15.23
CA LEU A 83 -6.42 -14.84 -15.07
C LEU A 83 -5.18 -13.99 -14.81
N GLU A 84 -4.93 -13.02 -15.70
CA GLU A 84 -3.82 -12.06 -15.62
C GLU A 84 -4.30 -10.65 -15.25
N MET A 85 -5.54 -10.29 -15.60
CA MET A 85 -6.13 -8.99 -15.28
C MET A 85 -7.55 -9.18 -14.75
N LEU A 86 -7.82 -8.59 -13.59
CA LEU A 86 -9.14 -8.53 -12.97
C LEU A 86 -9.48 -7.07 -12.70
N ALA A 87 -10.60 -6.60 -13.23
CA ALA A 87 -11.15 -5.29 -12.90
C ALA A 87 -12.56 -5.43 -12.33
N ILE A 88 -12.75 -4.96 -11.10
CA ILE A 88 -13.99 -5.04 -10.32
C ILE A 88 -14.18 -3.77 -9.48
N ASN A 89 -14.16 -2.63 -10.16
CA ASN A 89 -14.36 -1.32 -9.59
C ASN A 89 -15.85 -1.11 -9.24
N TYR A 90 -16.12 -0.34 -8.19
CA TYR A 90 -17.46 0.11 -7.81
C TYR A 90 -18.46 -1.02 -7.58
N SER A 91 -18.00 -2.07 -6.89
CA SER A 91 -18.82 -3.20 -6.45
C SER A 91 -19.02 -3.18 -4.93
N GLU A 92 -19.93 -3.99 -4.39
CA GLU A 92 -20.23 -4.06 -2.94
C GLU A 92 -19.38 -5.14 -2.25
N LEU A 93 -18.15 -5.36 -2.74
CA LEU A 93 -17.28 -6.41 -2.19
C LEU A 93 -16.79 -6.02 -0.80
N SER A 94 -17.24 -6.76 0.20
CA SER A 94 -16.71 -6.70 1.58
C SER A 94 -15.43 -7.52 1.77
N SER A 95 -15.16 -8.45 0.84
CA SER A 95 -13.93 -9.24 0.81
C SER A 95 -13.59 -9.62 -0.64
N LEU A 96 -12.31 -9.78 -0.91
CA LEU A 96 -11.78 -10.21 -2.20
C LEU A 96 -10.73 -11.29 -1.98
N ASN A 97 -10.99 -12.51 -2.47
CA ASN A 97 -10.05 -13.62 -2.41
C ASN A 97 -9.57 -13.98 -3.81
N VAL A 98 -8.34 -13.57 -4.12
CA VAL A 98 -7.65 -13.88 -5.39
C VAL A 98 -6.49 -14.85 -5.20
N SER A 99 -6.49 -15.63 -4.11
CA SER A 99 -5.35 -16.46 -3.71
C SER A 99 -5.03 -17.62 -4.66
N GLN A 100 -5.98 -18.04 -5.50
CA GLN A 100 -5.77 -19.07 -6.51
C GLN A 100 -5.42 -18.48 -7.89
N ASN A 101 -5.52 -17.16 -8.07
CA ASN A 101 -5.20 -16.48 -9.32
C ASN A 101 -3.71 -16.08 -9.35
N SER A 102 -2.81 -17.06 -9.29
CA SER A 102 -1.35 -16.82 -9.18
C SER A 102 -0.74 -16.14 -10.41
N GLN A 103 -1.47 -16.12 -11.53
CA GLN A 103 -1.06 -15.47 -12.78
C GLN A 103 -1.43 -13.98 -12.85
N LEU A 104 -2.14 -13.45 -11.84
CA LEU A 104 -2.64 -12.09 -11.81
C LEU A 104 -1.49 -11.06 -11.82
N LYS A 105 -1.54 -10.15 -12.80
CA LYS A 105 -0.60 -9.05 -13.03
C LYS A 105 -1.23 -7.70 -12.75
N VAL A 106 -2.52 -7.54 -13.03
CA VAL A 106 -3.26 -6.29 -12.81
C VAL A 106 -4.50 -6.57 -11.99
N LEU A 107 -4.67 -5.82 -10.90
CA LEU A 107 -5.87 -5.86 -10.08
C LEU A 107 -6.44 -4.44 -9.94
N GLU A 108 -7.64 -4.23 -10.48
CA GLU A 108 -8.45 -3.05 -10.23
C GLU A 108 -9.65 -3.40 -9.35
N CYS A 109 -9.76 -2.72 -8.21
CA CYS A 109 -10.83 -2.89 -7.23
C CYS A 109 -11.15 -1.56 -6.52
N TYR A 110 -11.11 -0.46 -7.27
CA TYR A 110 -11.51 0.86 -6.79
C TYR A 110 -12.90 0.84 -6.18
N GLY A 111 -13.10 1.60 -5.10
CA GLY A 111 -14.42 1.87 -4.55
C GLY A 111 -15.24 0.61 -4.29
N ASN A 112 -14.79 -0.23 -3.38
CA ASN A 112 -15.55 -1.39 -2.90
C ASN A 112 -15.97 -1.16 -1.44
N MET A 113 -16.03 -2.20 -0.61
CA MET A 113 -16.19 -2.12 0.84
C MET A 113 -15.09 -2.92 1.56
N LEU A 114 -13.90 -2.97 0.95
CA LEU A 114 -12.79 -3.77 1.46
C LEU A 114 -12.18 -3.10 2.70
N THR A 115 -12.02 -3.87 3.76
CA THR A 115 -11.31 -3.46 4.99
C THR A 115 -9.89 -4.06 5.06
N SER A 116 -9.62 -5.05 4.23
CA SER A 116 -8.31 -5.67 4.06
C SER A 116 -8.20 -6.30 2.68
N ILE A 117 -6.98 -6.54 2.24
CA ILE A 117 -6.68 -7.28 1.02
C ILE A 117 -5.46 -8.18 1.27
N ASN A 118 -5.51 -9.42 0.82
CA ASN A 118 -4.39 -10.36 0.91
C ASN A 118 -3.90 -10.71 -0.50
N LEU A 119 -2.72 -10.20 -0.85
CA LEU A 119 -2.08 -10.39 -2.16
C LEU A 119 -0.85 -11.32 -2.08
N SER A 120 -0.68 -12.04 -0.97
CA SER A 120 0.52 -12.85 -0.72
C SER A 120 0.70 -14.03 -1.67
N GLN A 121 -0.34 -14.42 -2.39
CA GLN A 121 -0.32 -15.52 -3.37
C GLN A 121 -0.31 -15.02 -4.83
N ASN A 122 -0.08 -13.72 -5.05
CA ASN A 122 -0.07 -13.10 -6.38
C ASN A 122 1.32 -12.51 -6.71
N PRO A 123 2.39 -13.34 -6.76
CA PRO A 123 3.77 -12.84 -6.88
C PRO A 123 4.08 -12.15 -8.22
N LEU A 124 3.22 -12.35 -9.23
CA LEU A 124 3.33 -11.71 -10.54
C LEU A 124 2.60 -10.38 -10.64
N LEU A 125 1.97 -9.89 -9.56
CA LEU A 125 1.23 -8.63 -9.57
C LEU A 125 2.17 -7.45 -9.87
N GLU A 126 1.86 -6.70 -10.94
CA GLU A 126 2.59 -5.54 -11.44
C GLU A 126 1.87 -4.23 -11.11
N GLU A 127 0.53 -4.24 -11.13
CA GLU A 127 -0.29 -3.05 -10.97
C GLU A 127 -1.45 -3.31 -10.01
N LEU A 128 -1.59 -2.44 -9.00
CA LEU A 128 -2.67 -2.47 -8.02
C LEU A 128 -3.40 -1.14 -8.00
N TYR A 129 -4.71 -1.19 -8.22
CA TYR A 129 -5.61 -0.06 -8.19
C TYR A 129 -6.72 -0.34 -7.18
N ILE A 130 -6.67 0.30 -6.01
CA ILE A 130 -7.55 -0.01 -4.86
C ILE A 130 -8.09 1.24 -4.16
N GLY A 131 -7.87 2.42 -4.75
CA GLY A 131 -8.35 3.69 -4.22
C GLY A 131 -9.87 3.80 -4.19
N ASN A 132 -10.36 5.02 -3.96
CA ASN A 132 -11.79 5.33 -3.97
C ASN A 132 -12.13 6.44 -4.97
N GLY A 133 -13.27 6.30 -5.64
CA GLY A 133 -13.87 7.39 -6.40
C GLY A 133 -14.56 8.40 -5.49
N THR A 134 -14.93 9.56 -6.03
CA THR A 134 -15.54 10.67 -5.30
C THR A 134 -17.07 10.58 -5.16
N ASP A 135 -17.74 9.76 -5.98
CA ASP A 135 -19.17 9.96 -6.27
C ASP A 135 -20.12 8.75 -6.03
N LEU A 136 -19.63 7.55 -5.71
CA LEU A 136 -20.46 6.32 -5.72
C LEU A 136 -20.76 5.68 -4.36
N GLY A 137 -20.23 6.22 -3.25
CA GLY A 137 -20.57 5.78 -1.89
C GLY A 137 -19.99 4.43 -1.44
N PHE A 138 -19.36 3.67 -2.34
CA PHE A 138 -18.56 2.49 -2.02
C PHE A 138 -17.11 2.92 -1.73
N ILE A 139 -16.67 2.68 -0.50
CA ILE A 139 -15.39 3.15 0.02
C ILE A 139 -14.64 1.97 0.62
N ASN A 140 -13.45 1.70 0.09
CA ASN A 140 -12.44 0.86 0.73
C ASN A 140 -11.91 1.56 1.98
N GLU A 141 -11.89 0.85 3.10
CA GLU A 141 -11.42 1.31 4.42
C GLU A 141 -10.18 0.50 4.85
N ILE A 142 -9.20 0.40 3.96
CA ILE A 142 -7.99 -0.40 4.17
C ILE A 142 -6.94 0.41 4.92
N ALA A 143 -6.56 -0.07 6.11
CA ALA A 143 -5.54 0.58 6.93
C ALA A 143 -4.10 0.26 6.50
N GLU A 144 -3.87 -0.97 6.02
CA GLU A 144 -2.55 -1.46 5.62
C GLU A 144 -2.65 -2.25 4.31
N ILE A 145 -1.72 -1.97 3.39
CA ILE A 145 -1.52 -2.75 2.16
C ILE A 145 -0.18 -3.46 2.27
N ASP A 146 -0.17 -4.80 2.27
CA ASP A 146 1.05 -5.60 2.31
C ASP A 146 1.40 -6.18 0.94
N LEU A 147 2.49 -5.69 0.35
CA LEU A 147 3.01 -6.09 -0.95
C LEU A 147 4.39 -6.78 -0.84
N SER A 148 4.79 -7.23 0.36
CA SER A 148 6.08 -7.88 0.59
C SER A 148 6.30 -9.17 -0.22
N ASN A 149 5.23 -9.80 -0.70
CA ASN A 149 5.29 -11.02 -1.53
C ASN A 149 5.02 -10.72 -3.02
N ASN A 150 5.02 -9.45 -3.43
CA ASN A 150 4.72 -8.99 -4.78
C ASN A 150 5.95 -8.28 -5.38
N PRO A 151 7.04 -9.01 -5.70
CA PRO A 151 8.28 -8.40 -6.18
C PRO A 151 8.11 -7.72 -7.54
N SER A 152 7.11 -8.07 -8.36
CA SER A 152 6.91 -7.47 -9.68
C SER A 152 6.17 -6.12 -9.65
N ILE A 153 5.70 -5.66 -8.48
CA ILE A 153 4.86 -4.46 -8.37
C ILE A 153 5.61 -3.22 -8.85
N ARG A 154 4.96 -2.42 -9.70
CA ARG A 154 5.48 -1.17 -10.27
C ARG A 154 4.50 -0.02 -10.22
N ILE A 155 3.19 -0.28 -10.20
CA ILE A 155 2.17 0.77 -10.09
C ILE A 155 1.26 0.47 -8.92
N ILE A 156 1.15 1.42 -8.00
CA ILE A 156 0.22 1.35 -6.87
C ILE A 156 -0.62 2.62 -6.88
N VAL A 157 -1.93 2.45 -7.00
CA VAL A 157 -2.91 3.53 -6.86
C VAL A 157 -3.85 3.22 -5.72
N ALA A 158 -3.66 3.93 -4.60
CA ALA A 158 -4.44 3.81 -3.38
C ALA A 158 -4.89 5.20 -2.92
N THR A 159 -5.48 5.95 -3.84
CA THR A 159 -5.98 7.30 -3.59
C THR A 159 -7.31 7.28 -2.84
N ASN A 160 -7.62 8.35 -2.10
CA ASN A 160 -8.87 8.55 -1.37
C ASN A 160 -9.19 7.46 -0.32
N ILE A 161 -8.18 6.76 0.21
CA ILE A 161 -8.34 5.83 1.33
C ILE A 161 -7.95 6.54 2.63
N GLY A 162 -8.97 7.03 3.36
CA GLY A 162 -8.75 7.85 4.55
C GLY A 162 -8.02 7.15 5.69
N GLU A 163 -8.25 5.84 5.85
CA GLU A 163 -7.65 5.03 6.93
C GLU A 163 -6.25 4.50 6.59
N LEU A 164 -5.79 4.66 5.35
CA LEU A 164 -4.51 4.10 4.92
C LEU A 164 -3.37 4.75 5.68
N SER A 165 -2.63 3.93 6.42
CA SER A 165 -1.52 4.36 7.27
C SER A 165 -0.21 3.64 6.96
N LYS A 166 -0.27 2.52 6.22
CA LYS A 166 0.90 1.73 5.86
C LYS A 166 0.79 1.07 4.49
N VAL A 167 1.88 1.13 3.72
CA VAL A 167 2.08 0.33 2.51
C VAL A 167 3.41 -0.38 2.63
N ASN A 168 3.41 -1.71 2.65
CA ASN A 168 4.63 -2.51 2.75
C ASN A 168 5.15 -2.89 1.36
N LEU A 169 6.16 -2.17 0.88
CA LEU A 169 6.90 -2.45 -0.35
C LEU A 169 8.25 -3.13 -0.08
N LYS A 170 8.51 -3.64 1.13
CA LYS A 170 9.73 -4.39 1.44
C LYS A 170 9.68 -5.80 0.84
N ASN A 171 9.76 -5.86 -0.49
CA ASN A 171 9.55 -7.04 -1.32
C ASN A 171 10.85 -7.56 -1.95
N GLY A 172 12.00 -6.96 -1.59
CA GLY A 172 13.30 -7.27 -2.17
C GLY A 172 13.49 -6.78 -3.60
N ASN A 173 12.55 -5.98 -4.13
CA ASN A 173 12.59 -5.43 -5.48
C ASN A 173 12.02 -4.00 -5.56
N ASN A 174 12.53 -3.10 -4.73
CA ASN A 174 12.36 -1.65 -4.88
C ASN A 174 13.16 -1.08 -6.06
N ASN A 175 12.91 -1.53 -7.29
CA ASN A 175 13.64 -1.11 -8.49
C ASN A 175 13.35 0.35 -8.92
N ALA A 176 14.00 0.81 -9.99
CA ALA A 176 13.72 2.11 -10.61
C ALA A 176 12.36 2.06 -11.34
N ASN A 177 11.62 3.17 -11.32
CA ASN A 177 10.31 3.37 -11.97
C ASN A 177 9.09 2.78 -11.23
N ILE A 178 9.11 2.72 -9.89
CA ILE A 178 7.87 2.52 -9.14
C ILE A 178 7.07 3.82 -9.16
N THR A 179 5.79 3.72 -9.54
CA THR A 179 4.83 4.82 -9.49
C THR A 179 3.85 4.59 -8.34
N LEU A 180 3.77 5.56 -7.44
CA LEU A 180 3.00 5.49 -6.21
C LEU A 180 2.04 6.68 -6.13
N TYR A 181 0.75 6.40 -6.21
CA TYR A 181 -0.31 7.38 -5.99
C TYR A 181 -0.95 7.10 -4.63
N LEU A 182 -0.56 7.91 -3.65
CA LEU A 182 -1.14 7.93 -2.32
C LEU A 182 -1.81 9.30 -2.09
N GLY A 183 -2.84 9.29 -1.26
CA GLY A 183 -3.50 10.53 -0.87
C GLY A 183 -4.75 10.84 -1.64
N PHE A 184 -5.12 12.10 -1.66
CA PHE A 184 -6.48 12.47 -2.02
C PHE A 184 -6.53 13.08 -3.40
N ASP A 185 -7.47 12.64 -4.23
CA ASP A 185 -7.78 13.24 -5.51
C ASP A 185 -9.14 13.90 -5.40
N PHE A 186 -9.19 15.21 -5.68
CA PHE A 186 -10.39 16.02 -5.60
C PHE A 186 -10.67 16.67 -6.95
N ASP A 187 -11.93 16.60 -7.40
CA ASP A 187 -12.41 17.33 -8.59
C ASP A 187 -12.22 18.85 -8.47
N SER A 188 -12.05 19.36 -7.26
CA SER A 188 -11.64 20.73 -7.00
C SER A 188 -10.70 20.76 -5.78
N PRO A 189 -9.50 21.33 -5.89
CA PRO A 189 -8.54 21.34 -4.80
C PRO A 189 -9.12 22.07 -3.58
N PRO A 190 -8.96 21.52 -2.37
CA PRO A 190 -9.53 22.11 -1.16
C PRO A 190 -8.90 23.48 -0.87
N ILE A 191 -9.63 24.30 -0.12
CA ILE A 191 -9.24 25.69 0.20
C ILE A 191 -8.00 25.72 1.12
N SER A 192 -7.72 24.63 1.83
CA SER A 192 -6.54 24.47 2.68
C SER A 192 -5.63 23.33 2.18
N ASN A 193 -4.32 23.55 2.28
CA ASN A 193 -3.30 22.53 2.01
C ASN A 193 -2.90 21.77 3.29
N GLU A 194 -3.86 21.52 4.18
CA GLU A 194 -3.59 20.77 5.41
C GLU A 194 -3.39 19.30 5.08
N ILE A 195 -2.33 18.70 5.62
CA ILE A 195 -2.09 17.26 5.50
C ILE A 195 -3.23 16.52 6.20
N LEU A 196 -3.91 15.63 5.47
CA LEU A 196 -5.07 14.89 5.92
C LEU A 196 -4.70 13.51 6.49
N ASN A 197 -3.64 12.89 5.98
CA ASN A 197 -3.16 11.59 6.45
C ASN A 197 -1.62 11.49 6.37
N THR A 198 -1.08 10.48 7.03
CA THR A 198 0.35 10.14 6.97
C THR A 198 0.47 8.65 6.72
N VAL A 199 1.21 8.28 5.68
CA VAL A 199 1.42 6.89 5.29
C VAL A 199 2.89 6.52 5.51
N CYS A 200 3.12 5.42 6.23
CA CYS A 200 4.43 4.80 6.25
C CYS A 200 4.58 3.87 5.04
N VAL A 201 5.57 4.13 4.20
CA VAL A 201 5.93 3.24 3.10
C VAL A 201 7.13 2.42 3.54
N GLN A 202 6.89 1.13 3.78
CA GLN A 202 7.94 0.22 4.18
C GLN A 202 8.79 -0.16 2.97
N VAL A 203 10.10 0.01 3.04
CA VAL A 203 11.02 -0.18 1.92
C VAL A 203 12.17 -1.12 2.28
N ASP A 204 12.90 -1.57 1.26
CA ASP A 204 14.05 -2.45 1.37
C ASP A 204 15.28 -1.77 1.99
N ASP A 205 15.48 -0.47 1.71
CA ASP A 205 16.61 0.34 2.21
C ASP A 205 16.12 1.73 2.62
N GLU A 206 16.06 1.97 3.93
CA GLU A 206 15.54 3.23 4.49
C GLU A 206 16.46 4.43 4.21
N GLU A 207 17.78 4.22 4.22
CA GLU A 207 18.76 5.29 4.05
C GLU A 207 18.70 5.86 2.64
N LEU A 208 18.69 4.99 1.62
CA LEU A 208 18.56 5.40 0.23
C LEU A 208 17.22 6.10 -0.05
N ALA A 209 16.12 5.57 0.49
CA ALA A 209 14.79 6.14 0.28
C ALA A 209 14.65 7.53 0.93
N GLN A 210 15.10 7.70 2.18
CA GLN A 210 15.01 8.98 2.89
C GLN A 210 15.91 10.05 2.28
N ASN A 211 17.02 9.65 1.64
CA ASN A 211 17.94 10.56 0.95
C ASN A 211 17.60 10.76 -0.53
N ASN A 212 16.50 10.18 -1.02
CA ASN A 212 16.09 10.20 -2.42
C ASN A 212 17.23 9.81 -3.37
N GLN A 213 17.91 8.71 -3.06
CA GLN A 213 18.99 8.13 -3.85
C GLN A 213 18.46 6.97 -4.68
N PHE A 214 19.17 6.64 -5.77
CA PHE A 214 18.83 5.47 -6.59
C PHE A 214 18.71 4.21 -5.71
N PRO A 215 17.66 3.39 -5.88
CA PRO A 215 16.65 3.43 -6.94
C PRO A 215 15.46 4.39 -6.70
N TYR A 216 15.25 4.85 -5.47
CA TYR A 216 14.11 5.68 -5.06
C TYR A 216 14.05 7.05 -5.72
N SER A 217 15.19 7.58 -6.20
CA SER A 217 15.24 8.83 -6.96
C SER A 217 14.47 8.78 -8.28
N GLU A 218 14.23 7.59 -8.82
CA GLU A 218 13.48 7.35 -10.06
C GLU A 218 12.01 6.96 -9.79
N TRP A 219 11.56 7.04 -8.54
CA TRP A 219 10.16 6.78 -8.21
C TRP A 219 9.32 8.00 -8.53
N GLU A 220 8.13 7.74 -9.08
CA GLU A 220 7.13 8.77 -9.33
C GLU A 220 6.10 8.72 -8.19
N ILE A 221 6.15 9.71 -7.31
CA ILE A 221 5.30 9.75 -6.12
C ILE A 221 4.32 10.91 -6.22
N TYR A 222 3.04 10.59 -6.10
CA TYR A 222 1.94 11.52 -5.99
C TYR A 222 1.33 11.36 -4.60
N ASP A 223 1.37 12.42 -3.79
CA ASP A 223 1.07 12.39 -2.35
C ASP A 223 0.18 13.56 -1.91
N PHE A 224 -0.77 13.97 -2.74
CA PHE A 224 -1.57 15.18 -2.46
C PHE A 224 -2.28 15.10 -1.10
N LEU A 225 -2.01 16.10 -0.25
CA LEU A 225 -2.43 16.20 1.16
C LEU A 225 -2.06 15.00 2.03
N THR A 226 -1.04 14.26 1.64
CA THR A 226 -0.55 13.06 2.32
C THR A 226 0.91 13.23 2.64
N GLN A 227 1.31 12.92 3.87
CA GLN A 227 2.72 12.83 4.20
C GLN A 227 3.19 11.38 4.06
N ILE A 228 4.15 11.14 3.18
CA ILE A 228 4.82 9.83 3.06
C ILE A 228 6.08 9.81 3.93
N ASN A 229 6.26 8.74 4.71
CA ASN A 229 7.49 8.47 5.44
C ASN A 229 8.04 7.09 5.05
N PHE A 230 9.26 7.06 4.52
CA PHE A 230 9.96 5.81 4.25
C PHE A 230 10.61 5.23 5.50
N SER A 231 10.43 3.93 5.73
CA SER A 231 11.10 3.20 6.81
C SER A 231 11.28 1.73 6.47
N GLU A 232 12.27 1.06 7.03
CA GLU A 232 12.41 -0.40 6.88
C GLU A 232 11.46 -1.20 7.77
N ASN A 233 10.94 -0.58 8.84
CA ASN A 233 10.21 -1.28 9.89
C ASN A 233 8.83 -0.69 10.18
N CYS A 234 8.54 0.52 9.69
CA CYS A 234 7.28 1.23 9.95
C CYS A 234 6.82 1.12 11.42
N VAL A 235 7.78 1.13 12.36
CA VAL A 235 7.46 1.11 13.79
C VAL A 235 6.68 2.37 14.05
N LEU A 236 5.51 2.23 14.66
CA LEU A 236 4.59 3.31 15.04
C LEU A 236 5.31 4.36 15.89
N GLY A 237 6.04 5.26 15.25
CA GLY A 237 6.33 6.57 15.77
C GLY A 237 5.01 7.31 15.73
N THR A 238 4.45 7.59 16.90
CA THR A 238 3.24 8.41 17.06
C THR A 238 3.30 9.56 16.06
N SER A 239 2.30 9.64 15.18
CA SER A 239 2.12 10.68 14.16
C SER A 239 2.17 12.07 14.81
N LYS A 240 3.39 12.64 14.93
CA LYS A 240 3.63 14.02 15.41
C LYS A 240 5.09 14.49 15.31
N PHE A 241 5.81 14.08 14.27
CA PHE A 241 7.00 14.82 13.84
C PHE A 241 6.81 15.25 12.38
N ASN A 242 6.11 16.37 12.20
CA ASN A 242 6.17 17.15 10.97
C ASN A 242 7.65 17.49 10.72
N LYS A 243 8.35 16.71 9.88
CA LYS A 243 9.73 16.98 9.45
C LYS A 243 9.85 18.27 8.62
N GLY A 244 8.74 18.93 8.28
CA GLY A 244 8.71 20.21 7.57
C GLY A 244 9.11 21.45 8.41
N ASN A 245 8.93 21.42 9.73
CA ASN A 245 9.24 22.53 10.65
C ASN A 245 10.04 22.01 11.86
N THR A 246 11.26 21.54 11.65
CA THR A 246 12.08 20.96 12.73
C THR A 246 13.37 21.76 12.96
N ILE A 247 13.81 21.79 14.22
CA ILE A 247 15.18 22.15 14.56
C ILE A 247 16.04 20.89 14.43
N THR A 248 17.16 21.00 13.73
CA THR A 248 18.15 19.93 13.58
C THR A 248 19.49 20.36 14.17
N VAL A 249 20.19 19.43 14.82
CA VAL A 249 21.46 19.69 15.49
C VAL A 249 22.54 18.78 14.92
N TYR A 250 23.66 19.36 14.47
CA TYR A 250 24.76 18.65 13.82
C TYR A 250 26.13 19.30 14.11
N PRO A 251 27.27 18.59 14.04
CA PRO A 251 27.35 17.14 13.90
C PRO A 251 26.83 16.44 15.15
N ASN A 252 26.41 15.19 15.01
CA ASN A 252 26.07 14.33 16.13
C ASN A 252 26.58 12.93 15.75
N PRO A 253 27.73 12.46 16.28
CA PRO A 253 28.48 13.01 17.43
C PRO A 253 29.23 14.35 17.19
N ALA A 254 29.51 15.11 18.25
CA ALA A 254 30.25 16.39 18.20
C ALA A 254 31.40 16.47 19.21
N SER A 255 32.54 17.07 18.81
CA SER A 255 33.70 17.29 19.69
C SER A 255 33.71 18.67 20.36
N ASP A 256 33.41 19.72 19.59
CA ASP A 256 33.65 21.11 20.02
C ASP A 256 32.41 21.99 19.93
N VAL A 257 31.64 21.86 18.85
CA VAL A 257 30.51 22.74 18.55
C VAL A 257 29.37 21.93 17.95
N LEU A 258 28.17 22.16 18.46
CA LEU A 258 26.91 21.76 17.84
C LEU A 258 26.35 22.93 17.05
N HIS A 259 26.03 22.71 15.79
CA HIS A 259 25.29 23.63 14.94
C HIS A 259 23.79 23.37 15.05
N ILE A 260 23.01 24.43 15.03
CA ILE A 260 21.55 24.37 15.05
C ILE A 260 21.01 24.94 13.75
N ASN A 261 20.35 24.11 12.94
CA ASN A 261 19.56 24.58 11.81
C ASN A 261 18.08 24.60 12.20
N ASN A 262 17.53 25.81 12.32
CA ASN A 262 16.18 26.06 12.75
C ASN A 262 15.28 26.42 11.56
N LYS A 263 14.51 25.45 11.06
CA LYS A 263 13.54 25.66 9.96
C LYS A 263 12.14 26.05 10.45
N THR A 264 11.94 26.27 11.74
CA THR A 264 10.60 26.54 12.32
C THR A 264 10.10 27.98 12.13
N GLY A 265 10.99 28.92 11.79
CA GLY A 265 10.67 30.36 11.71
C GLY A 265 10.56 31.06 13.07
N VAL A 266 10.68 30.36 14.20
CA VAL A 266 10.61 30.93 15.56
C VAL A 266 12.01 30.96 16.18
N ALA A 267 12.45 32.09 16.73
CA ALA A 267 13.76 32.21 17.35
C ALA A 267 13.92 31.31 18.59
N ILE A 268 15.11 30.73 18.76
CA ILE A 268 15.45 29.94 19.94
C ILE A 268 15.93 30.91 21.01
N GLU A 269 15.12 31.08 22.06
CA GLU A 269 15.41 32.01 23.15
C GLU A 269 16.50 31.44 24.06
N LYS A 270 16.49 30.12 24.25
CA LYS A 270 17.36 29.43 25.20
C LYS A 270 17.59 27.99 24.78
N ALA A 271 18.78 27.47 25.06
CA ALA A 271 19.09 26.06 24.94
C ALA A 271 19.73 25.55 26.24
N VAL A 272 19.39 24.33 26.66
CA VAL A 272 19.88 23.70 27.88
C VAL A 272 20.31 22.28 27.57
N LEU A 273 21.54 21.94 27.95
CA LEU A 273 22.10 20.61 27.82
C LEU A 273 21.99 19.88 29.17
N PHE A 274 21.37 18.71 29.16
CA PHE A 274 21.20 17.84 30.32
C PHE A 274 22.04 16.57 30.16
N ASP A 275 22.57 16.05 31.28
CA ASP A 275 23.08 14.68 31.31
C ASP A 275 21.93 13.66 31.35
N ILE A 276 22.26 12.37 31.22
CA ILE A 276 21.27 11.28 31.28
C ILE A 276 20.54 11.15 32.63
N SER A 277 21.06 11.80 33.69
CA SER A 277 20.41 11.85 35.00
C SER A 277 19.47 13.06 35.15
N GLY A 278 19.32 13.87 34.09
CA GLY A 278 18.48 15.07 34.08
C GLY A 278 19.12 16.29 34.74
N ARG A 279 20.41 16.26 35.06
CA ARG A 279 21.12 17.43 35.62
C ARG A 279 21.51 18.38 34.50
N VAL A 280 21.38 19.68 34.73
CA VAL A 280 21.83 20.72 33.80
C VAL A 280 23.35 20.73 33.76
N VAL A 281 23.91 20.51 32.56
CA VAL A 281 25.35 20.48 32.30
C VAL A 281 25.80 21.82 31.73
N ARG A 282 25.01 22.43 30.85
CA ARG A 282 25.29 23.75 30.25
C ARG A 282 24.01 24.44 29.80
N GLN A 283 24.00 25.78 29.83
CA GLN A 283 22.87 26.61 29.43
C GLN A 283 23.35 27.75 28.54
N TYR A 284 22.58 28.05 27.50
CA TYR A 284 22.83 29.09 26.52
C TYR A 284 21.61 30.00 26.43
N GLU A 285 21.83 31.31 26.56
CA GLU A 285 20.79 32.34 26.47
C GLU A 285 20.95 33.12 25.16
N GLY A 286 19.85 33.50 24.53
CA GLY A 286 19.85 34.29 23.30
C GLY A 286 20.55 33.57 22.15
N VAL A 287 20.10 32.35 21.81
CA VAL A 287 20.68 31.49 20.76
C VAL A 287 20.34 32.05 19.37
N SER A 288 20.89 33.22 19.06
CA SER A 288 20.86 33.86 17.73
C SER A 288 21.99 33.33 16.84
N ALA A 289 23.09 32.88 17.45
CA ALA A 289 24.15 32.17 16.77
C ALA A 289 23.76 30.68 16.70
N GLU A 290 23.66 30.17 15.47
CA GLU A 290 23.38 28.77 15.10
C GLU A 290 24.43 27.76 15.60
N ARG A 291 25.18 28.07 16.67
CA ARG A 291 26.34 27.33 17.17
C ARG A 291 26.37 27.32 18.69
N LEU A 292 26.41 26.14 19.29
CA LEU A 292 26.55 25.89 20.72
C LEU A 292 27.90 25.23 20.99
N SER A 293 28.73 25.82 21.84
CA SER A 293 30.02 25.22 22.23
C SER A 293 29.81 24.08 23.23
N VAL A 294 30.20 22.87 22.86
CA VAL A 294 30.22 21.66 23.72
C VAL A 294 31.62 21.27 24.17
N ASN A 295 32.62 22.09 23.83
CA ASN A 295 33.99 21.87 24.26
C ASN A 295 34.09 21.76 25.80
N GLY A 296 34.89 20.80 26.25
CA GLY A 296 35.19 20.54 27.67
C GLY A 296 34.13 19.70 28.38
N LEU A 297 33.14 19.17 27.65
CA LEU A 297 32.22 18.17 28.19
C LEU A 297 32.86 16.78 28.13
N GLU A 298 32.50 15.91 29.08
CA GLU A 298 32.93 14.52 29.05
C GLU A 298 32.29 13.80 27.87
N LYS A 299 32.98 12.77 27.35
CA LYS A 299 32.42 11.94 26.29
C LYS A 299 31.19 11.23 26.81
N GLY A 300 30.08 11.31 26.08
CA GLY A 300 28.84 10.71 26.54
C GLY A 300 27.60 11.20 25.82
N MET A 301 26.46 10.71 26.32
CA MET A 301 25.14 11.06 25.82
C MET A 301 24.56 12.22 26.63
N TYR A 302 23.98 13.19 25.90
CA TYR A 302 23.32 14.34 26.49
C TYR A 302 21.96 14.58 25.81
N LEU A 303 21.06 15.29 26.51
CA LEU A 303 19.80 15.77 25.99
C LEU A 303 19.87 17.29 25.83
N LEU A 304 19.77 17.79 24.61
CA LEU A 304 19.72 19.21 24.30
C LEU A 304 18.26 19.64 24.17
N THR A 305 17.78 20.47 25.10
CA THR A 305 16.44 21.07 25.06
C THR A 305 16.52 22.52 24.61
N MET A 306 15.78 22.87 23.56
CA MET A 306 15.71 24.21 22.97
C MET A 306 14.32 24.80 23.22
N PHE A 307 14.27 26.06 23.63
CA PHE A 307 13.06 26.78 24.02
C PHE A 307 12.75 27.86 22.97
N GLN A 308 11.52 27.85 22.47
CA GLN A 308 11.00 28.76 21.44
C GLN A 308 9.69 29.38 21.94
N GLY A 309 9.77 30.46 22.71
CA GLY A 309 8.62 31.07 23.37
C GLY A 309 7.88 30.10 24.29
N LYS A 310 6.73 29.58 23.85
CA LYS A 310 5.91 28.61 24.62
C LYS A 310 6.19 27.14 24.29
N THR A 311 6.98 26.85 23.26
CA THR A 311 7.28 25.48 22.83
C THR A 311 8.69 25.08 23.20
N THR A 312 8.92 23.77 23.36
CA THR A 312 10.26 23.21 23.60
C THR A 312 10.48 22.02 22.68
N GLN A 313 11.72 21.84 22.24
CA GLN A 313 12.15 20.68 21.46
C GLN A 313 13.38 20.07 22.12
N THR A 314 13.38 18.75 22.31
CA THR A 314 14.51 18.02 22.89
C THR A 314 15.14 17.12 21.84
N GLN A 315 16.46 17.17 21.70
CA GLN A 315 17.24 16.30 20.83
C GLN A 315 18.35 15.61 21.61
N LYS A 316 18.52 14.31 21.38
CA LYS A 316 19.67 13.55 21.88
C LYS A 316 20.92 13.92 21.09
N VAL A 317 22.00 14.24 21.80
CA VAL A 317 23.32 14.54 21.21
C VAL A 317 24.40 13.69 21.89
N ILE A 318 25.41 13.31 21.11
CA ILE A 318 26.56 12.51 21.55
C ILE A 318 27.80 13.40 21.49
N ILE A 319 28.56 13.45 22.58
CA ILE A 319 29.81 14.20 22.66
C ILE A 319 30.99 13.24 22.65
N GLU A 320 32.02 13.55 21.86
CA GLU A 320 33.23 12.75 21.64
C GLU A 320 34.54 13.49 21.93
#